data_AF-A0A845A5W9-F1
#
_entry.id   AF-A0A845A5W9-F1
#
_cell.length_a   1.000
_cell.length_b   1.000
_cell.length_c   1.000
_cell.angle_alpha   90.00
_cell.angle_beta   90.00
_cell.angle_gamma   90.00
#
_symmetry.space_group_name_H-M   'P 1'
#
loop_
_entity.id
_entity.type
_entity.pdbx_description
1 polymer ?
#
loop_
_entity_poly.entity_id
_entity_poly.type
_entity_poly.pdbx_seq_one_letter_code
_entity_poly.pdbx_strand_id
1 'polypeptide(L)'
;MGKAQNFNPSSLDMLRSGRRSDPLVAGLCVIVSATGKKTWTYRRRIAKSGVIVQLTLGTYPANTIPDAREWATGLNAAVERGEDPRVAMRIEEARKTLTVAKAHAIYMEAMRRGDRKVLKPRTLYDMFWQYPTERAAVQCPGCWTNRNVSFQKRRLG
;
A
#
# COMPACT_ATOMS: atom_id res chain seq x y z
N MET A 1 -23.10 -19.80 -28.09
CA MET A 1 -22.69 -18.43 -28.49
C MET A 1 -23.42 -17.43 -27.60
N GLY A 2 -22.69 -16.66 -26.78
CA GLY A 2 -23.32 -15.65 -25.93
C GLY A 2 -23.80 -14.47 -26.78
N LYS A 3 -25.01 -13.97 -26.51
CA LYS A 3 -25.57 -12.80 -27.20
C LYS A 3 -24.59 -11.63 -27.15
N ALA A 4 -24.37 -10.95 -28.27
CA ALA A 4 -23.61 -9.71 -28.31
C ALA A 4 -24.23 -8.71 -27.32
N GLN A 5 -23.56 -8.50 -26.20
CA GLN A 5 -24.03 -7.58 -25.16
C GLN A 5 -23.73 -6.16 -25.63
N ASN A 6 -24.75 -5.40 -26.03
CA ASN A 6 -24.55 -3.99 -26.40
C ASN A 6 -24.00 -3.20 -25.21
N PHE A 7 -22.74 -2.80 -25.30
CA PHE A 7 -22.03 -2.03 -24.26
C PHE A 7 -21.74 -0.62 -24.78
N ASN A 8 -22.76 0.23 -24.79
CA ASN A 8 -22.68 1.63 -25.23
C ASN A 8 -23.29 2.55 -24.15
N PRO A 9 -23.02 3.87 -24.18
CA PRO A 9 -23.51 4.79 -23.15
C PRO A 9 -25.04 4.70 -22.95
N SER A 10 -25.80 4.74 -24.05
CA SER A 10 -27.26 4.68 -24.01
C SER A 10 -27.79 3.38 -23.39
N SER A 11 -27.15 2.24 -23.65
CA SER A 11 -27.54 0.95 -23.07
C SER A 11 -27.23 0.85 -21.59
N LEU A 12 -26.19 1.55 -21.12
CA LEU A 12 -25.88 1.68 -19.69
C LEU A 12 -26.82 2.69 -19.01
N ASP A 13 -27.23 3.75 -19.71
CA ASP A 13 -28.20 4.72 -19.20
C ASP A 13 -29.56 4.07 -18.92
N MET A 14 -30.05 3.25 -19.86
CA MET A 14 -31.30 2.50 -19.72
C MET A 14 -31.23 1.37 -18.68
N LEU A 15 -30.05 1.01 -18.19
CA LEU A 15 -29.90 -0.10 -17.25
C LEU A 15 -30.39 0.31 -15.85
N ARG A 16 -31.57 -0.22 -15.46
CA ARG A 16 -32.19 0.06 -14.15
C ARG A 16 -31.77 -0.90 -13.05
N SER A 17 -31.36 -2.11 -13.40
CA SER A 17 -31.00 -3.16 -12.44
C SER A 17 -30.08 -4.20 -13.07
N GLY A 18 -29.37 -4.95 -12.23
CA GLY A 18 -28.60 -6.12 -12.64
C GLY A 18 -27.13 -5.83 -12.93
N ARG A 19 -26.48 -6.79 -13.59
CA ARG A 19 -25.05 -6.76 -13.93
C ARG A 19 -24.87 -6.88 -15.43
N ARG A 20 -24.04 -6.02 -16.01
CA ARG A 20 -23.68 -6.02 -17.42
C ARG A 20 -22.17 -6.11 -17.60
N SER A 21 -21.69 -7.14 -18.30
CA SER A 21 -20.27 -7.32 -18.60
C SER A 21 -19.88 -6.66 -19.92
N ASP A 22 -18.69 -6.08 -19.98
CA ASP A 22 -18.13 -5.57 -21.24
C ASP A 22 -17.64 -6.74 -22.11
N PRO A 23 -17.99 -6.81 -23.40
CA PRO A 23 -17.51 -7.87 -24.29
C PRO A 23 -16.07 -7.65 -24.76
N LEU A 24 -15.56 -6.41 -24.72
CA LEU A 24 -14.21 -6.09 -25.21
C LEU A 24 -13.14 -6.38 -24.15
N VAL A 25 -13.40 -5.99 -22.89
CA VAL A 25 -12.44 -6.17 -21.80
C VAL A 25 -12.91 -7.22 -20.81
N ALA A 26 -12.16 -8.34 -20.75
CA ALA A 26 -12.45 -9.44 -19.83
C ALA A 26 -12.44 -8.97 -18.37
N GLY A 27 -13.44 -9.42 -17.60
CA GLY A 27 -13.55 -9.14 -16.16
C GLY A 27 -14.20 -7.80 -15.81
N LEU A 28 -14.36 -6.88 -16.76
CA LEU A 28 -15.03 -5.58 -16.53
C LEU A 28 -16.55 -5.74 -16.54
N CYS A 29 -17.22 -5.21 -15.51
CA CYS A 29 -18.67 -5.22 -15.37
C CYS A 29 -19.19 -3.92 -14.76
N VAL A 30 -20.40 -3.54 -15.16
CA VAL A 30 -21.22 -2.55 -14.45
C VAL A 30 -22.25 -3.29 -13.62
N ILE A 31 -22.38 -2.91 -12.36
CA ILE A 31 -23.44 -3.39 -11.48
C ILE A 31 -24.32 -2.21 -11.11
N VAL A 32 -25.63 -2.38 -11.25
CA VAL A 32 -26.61 -1.40 -10.80
C VAL A 32 -27.15 -1.84 -9.44
N SER A 33 -26.90 -1.00 -8.43
CA SER A 33 -27.45 -1.18 -7.08
C SER A 33 -28.97 -1.03 -7.06
N ALA A 34 -29.62 -1.46 -5.98
CA ALA A 34 -31.06 -1.29 -5.80
C ALA A 34 -31.51 0.18 -5.84
N THR A 35 -30.62 1.11 -5.47
CA THR A 35 -30.82 2.56 -5.55
C THR A 35 -30.61 3.14 -6.95
N GLY A 36 -30.30 2.31 -7.95
CA GLY A 36 -30.04 2.75 -9.33
C GLY A 36 -28.64 3.29 -9.58
N LYS A 37 -27.77 3.33 -8.56
CA LYS A 37 -26.36 3.74 -8.74
C LYS A 37 -25.61 2.67 -9.52
N LYS A 38 -24.92 3.09 -10.58
CA LYS A 38 -24.13 2.24 -11.48
C LYS A 38 -22.68 2.28 -11.04
N THR A 39 -22.13 1.12 -10.71
CA THR A 39 -20.77 0.99 -10.19
C THR A 39 -19.94 0.06 -11.05
N TRP A 40 -18.73 0.52 -11.38
CA TRP A 40 -17.73 -0.25 -12.13
C TRP A 40 -17.07 -1.28 -11.23
N THR A 41 -17.18 -2.54 -11.60
CA THR A 41 -16.59 -3.67 -10.88
C THR A 41 -15.75 -4.52 -11.82
N TYR A 42 -14.54 -4.83 -11.40
CA TYR A 42 -13.66 -5.78 -12.06
C TYR A 42 -13.62 -7.07 -11.26
N ARG A 43 -13.88 -8.21 -11.89
CA ARG A 43 -13.80 -9.53 -11.25
C ARG A 43 -13.09 -10.52 -12.16
N ARG A 44 -11.94 -11.05 -11.72
CA ARG A 44 -11.18 -12.08 -12.43
C ARG A 44 -10.50 -13.04 -11.47
N ARG A 45 -10.26 -14.27 -11.93
CA ARG A 45 -9.45 -15.27 -11.22
C ARG A 45 -8.02 -15.22 -11.75
N ILE A 46 -7.04 -15.16 -10.86
CA ILE A 46 -5.63 -15.32 -11.22
C ILE A 46 -5.36 -16.80 -11.45
N ALA A 47 -4.93 -17.19 -12.66
CA ALA A 47 -4.73 -18.59 -13.01
C ALA A 47 -3.64 -19.26 -12.13
N LYS A 48 -2.55 -18.54 -11.84
CA LYS A 48 -1.39 -19.06 -11.10
C LYS A 48 -1.67 -19.31 -9.61
N SER A 49 -2.40 -18.42 -8.95
CA SER A 49 -2.68 -18.50 -7.50
C SER A 49 -4.09 -19.01 -7.17
N GLY A 50 -4.99 -19.05 -8.16
CA GLY A 50 -6.39 -19.40 -7.97
C GLY A 50 -7.22 -18.32 -7.26
N VAL A 51 -6.61 -17.21 -6.82
CA VAL A 51 -7.26 -16.13 -6.08
C VAL A 51 -8.23 -15.36 -6.96
N ILE A 52 -9.40 -15.04 -6.43
CA ILE A 52 -10.40 -14.20 -7.08
C ILE A 52 -10.17 -12.75 -6.69
N VAL A 53 -9.76 -11.94 -7.66
CA VAL A 53 -9.61 -10.50 -7.53
C VAL A 53 -10.93 -9.85 -7.88
N GLN A 54 -11.47 -9.09 -6.94
CA GLN A 54 -12.59 -8.18 -7.13
C GLN A 54 -12.16 -6.77 -6.72
N LEU A 55 -12.27 -5.82 -7.65
CA LEU A 55 -11.93 -4.42 -7.46
C LEU A 55 -13.05 -3.52 -7.98
N THR A 56 -13.14 -2.32 -7.43
CA THR A 56 -14.15 -1.32 -7.78
C THR A 56 -13.44 -0.03 -8.11
N LEU A 57 -13.78 0.60 -9.24
CA LEU A 57 -13.18 1.86 -9.68
C LEU A 57 -13.96 3.07 -9.15
N GLY A 58 -15.26 3.08 -9.41
CA GLY A 58 -16.12 4.24 -9.16
C GLY A 58 -17.49 4.08 -9.79
N THR A 59 -18.19 5.19 -9.96
CA THR A 59 -19.56 5.23 -10.49
C THR A 59 -19.62 5.73 -11.92
N TYR A 60 -20.54 5.20 -12.71
CA TYR A 60 -20.95 5.79 -13.98
C TYR A 60 -22.02 6.86 -13.72
N PRO A 61 -21.96 8.06 -14.32
CA PRO A 61 -21.10 8.49 -15.44
C PRO A 61 -19.78 9.19 -15.04
N ALA A 62 -19.47 9.32 -13.75
CA ALA A 62 -18.26 10.01 -13.29
C ALA A 62 -16.96 9.40 -13.87
N ASN A 63 -16.91 8.08 -14.01
CA ASN A 63 -15.92 7.39 -14.83
C ASN A 63 -16.57 6.93 -16.14
N THR A 64 -16.00 7.33 -17.26
CA THR A 64 -16.54 7.00 -18.58
C THR A 64 -16.20 5.55 -18.97
N ILE A 65 -16.84 5.06 -20.04
CA ILE A 65 -16.57 3.72 -20.58
C ILE A 65 -15.09 3.53 -20.97
N PRO A 66 -14.45 4.44 -21.73
CA PRO A 66 -13.04 4.28 -22.08
C PRO A 66 -12.14 4.26 -20.84
N ASP A 67 -12.35 5.15 -19.87
CA ASP A 67 -11.57 5.16 -18.62
C ASP A 67 -11.67 3.82 -17.88
N ALA A 68 -12.88 3.26 -17.79
CA ALA A 68 -13.12 1.97 -17.14
C ALA A 68 -12.44 0.81 -17.88
N ARG A 69 -12.36 0.89 -19.22
CA ARG A 69 -11.65 -0.10 -20.05
C ARG A 69 -10.15 -0.02 -19.90
N GLU A 70 -9.58 1.18 -19.90
CA GLU A 70 -8.14 1.39 -19.66
C GLU A 70 -7.72 0.86 -18.29
N TRP A 71 -8.49 1.21 -17.25
CA TRP A 71 -8.29 0.70 -15.90
C TRP A 71 -8.32 -0.83 -15.84
N ALA A 72 -9.34 -1.46 -16.43
CA ALA A 72 -9.45 -2.92 -16.44
C ALA A 72 -8.36 -3.60 -17.29
N THR A 73 -7.88 -2.95 -18.35
CA THR A 73 -6.78 -3.45 -19.18
C THR A 73 -5.47 -3.46 -18.40
N GLY A 74 -5.18 -2.41 -17.63
CA GLY A 74 -4.03 -2.37 -16.72
C GLY A 74 -4.08 -3.49 -15.67
N LEU A 75 -5.26 -3.75 -15.10
CA LEU A 75 -5.46 -4.87 -14.16
C LEU A 75 -5.29 -6.23 -14.83
N ASN A 76 -5.78 -6.39 -16.06
CA ASN A 76 -5.62 -7.62 -16.83
C ASN A 76 -4.14 -7.95 -17.06
N ALA A 77 -3.32 -6.96 -17.41
CA ALA A 77 -1.89 -7.16 -17.59
C ALA A 77 -1.20 -7.68 -16.31
N ALA A 78 -1.58 -7.16 -15.13
CA ALA A 78 -1.06 -7.66 -13.85
C ALA A 78 -1.52 -9.09 -13.55
N VAL A 79 -2.80 -9.38 -13.79
CA VAL A 79 -3.37 -10.72 -13.57
C VAL A 79 -2.76 -11.76 -14.51
N GLU A 80 -2.46 -11.40 -15.77
CA GLU A 80 -1.76 -12.28 -16.72
C GLU A 80 -0.33 -12.62 -16.26
N ARG A 81 0.38 -11.67 -15.63
CA ARG A 81 1.68 -11.95 -14.98
C ARG A 81 1.56 -12.83 -13.74
N GLY A 82 0.33 -13.05 -13.24
CA GLY A 82 0.06 -13.78 -12.01
C GLY A 82 0.27 -12.95 -10.74
N GLU A 83 0.37 -11.63 -10.88
CA GLU A 83 0.47 -10.69 -9.76
C GLU A 83 -0.92 -10.35 -9.23
N ASP A 84 -1.07 -10.19 -7.91
CA ASP A 84 -2.30 -9.67 -7.33
C ASP A 84 -2.27 -8.14 -7.31
N PRO A 85 -3.11 -7.44 -8.12
CA PRO A 85 -3.14 -5.98 -8.15
C PRO A 85 -3.54 -5.36 -6.81
N ARG A 86 -4.21 -6.10 -5.92
CA ARG A 86 -4.55 -5.61 -4.56
C ARG A 86 -3.30 -5.35 -3.74
N VAL A 87 -2.25 -6.14 -3.92
CA VAL A 87 -0.99 -5.96 -3.20
C VAL A 87 -0.31 -4.67 -3.65
N ALA A 88 -0.26 -4.42 -4.96
CA ALA A 88 0.29 -3.18 -5.51
C ALA A 88 -0.49 -1.94 -5.02
N MET A 89 -1.83 -2.00 -5.02
CA MET A 89 -2.67 -0.91 -4.50
C MET A 89 -2.42 -0.65 -3.02
N ARG A 90 -2.31 -1.71 -2.19
CA ARG A 90 -2.00 -1.57 -0.76
C ARG A 90 -0.63 -0.96 -0.51
N ILE A 91 0.38 -1.33 -1.30
CA ILE A 91 1.72 -0.76 -1.17
C ILE A 91 1.70 0.73 -1.51
N GLU A 92 1.03 1.12 -2.60
CA GLU A 92 0.90 2.52 -2.98
C GLU A 92 0.10 3.34 -1.96
N GLU A 93 -0.99 2.79 -1.42
CA GLU A 93 -1.76 3.44 -0.36
C GLU A 93 -0.93 3.59 0.94
N ALA A 94 -0.16 2.56 1.31
CA ALA A 94 0.75 2.63 2.43
C ALA A 94 1.82 3.72 2.23
N ARG A 95 2.37 3.84 1.02
CA ARG A 95 3.32 4.91 0.68
C ARG A 95 2.71 6.30 0.82
N LYS A 96 1.49 6.50 0.31
CA LYS A 96 0.79 7.79 0.40
C LYS A 96 0.41 8.17 1.83
N THR A 97 0.08 7.19 2.67
CA THR A 97 -0.39 7.42 4.04
C THR A 97 0.71 7.42 5.10
N LEU A 98 1.96 7.11 4.73
CA LEU A 98 3.09 7.11 5.64
C LEU A 98 3.58 8.55 5.89
N THR A 99 2.96 9.22 6.87
CA THR A 99 3.42 10.51 7.36
C THR A 99 4.59 10.33 8.35
N VAL A 100 5.39 11.39 8.55
CA VAL A 100 6.47 11.38 9.57
C VAL A 100 5.91 11.07 10.96
N ALA A 101 4.73 11.61 11.30
CA ALA A 101 4.07 11.31 12.57
C ALA A 101 3.72 9.82 12.72
N LYS A 102 3.22 9.19 11.65
CA LYS A 102 2.88 7.76 11.64
C LYS A 102 4.13 6.89 11.71
N ALA A 103 5.18 7.26 10.97
CA ALA A 103 6.48 6.60 11.03
C ALA A 103 7.11 6.73 12.45
N HIS A 104 7.01 7.91 13.07
CA HIS A 104 7.46 8.14 14.44
C HIS A 104 6.69 7.29 15.45
N ALA A 105 5.37 7.19 15.32
CA ALA A 105 4.56 6.34 16.19
C ALA A 105 4.97 4.85 16.09
N ILE A 106 5.13 4.34 14.86
CA ILE A 106 5.60 2.98 14.60
C ILE A 106 7.00 2.77 15.21
N TYR A 107 7.90 3.74 15.02
CA TYR A 107 9.25 3.70 15.59
C TYR A 107 9.22 3.65 17.13
N MET A 108 8.45 4.52 17.78
CA MET A 108 8.36 4.59 19.23
C MET A 108 7.74 3.31 19.82
N GLU A 109 6.76 2.70 19.13
CA GLU A 109 6.21 1.41 19.53
C GLU A 109 7.26 0.28 19.42
N ALA A 110 8.02 0.22 18.33
CA ALA A 110 9.13 -0.74 18.19
C ALA A 110 10.21 -0.54 19.28
N MET A 111 10.49 0.71 19.64
CA MET A 111 11.42 1.04 20.73
C MET A 111 10.90 0.59 22.10
N ARG A 112 9.59 0.71 22.36
CA ARG A 112 8.96 0.20 23.60
C ARG A 112 8.96 -1.32 23.67
N ARG A 113 8.72 -1.99 22.55
CA ARG A 113 8.77 -3.46 22.45
C ARG A 113 10.18 -4.02 22.64
N GLY A 114 11.20 -3.22 22.41
CA GLY A 114 12.60 -3.64 22.52
C GLY A 114 13.14 -4.32 21.25
N ASP A 115 12.40 -4.25 20.14
CA ASP A 115 12.77 -4.87 18.86
C ASP A 115 13.94 -4.15 18.14
N ARG A 116 14.56 -3.16 18.81
CA ARG A 116 15.67 -2.40 18.21
C ARG A 116 16.87 -3.32 18.01
N LYS A 117 17.45 -3.25 16.81
CA LYS A 117 18.75 -3.87 16.55
C LYS A 117 19.80 -3.23 17.46
N VAL A 118 20.47 -4.05 18.25
CA VAL A 118 21.66 -3.62 18.99
C VAL A 118 22.76 -3.32 17.97
N LEU A 119 23.18 -2.06 17.91
CA LEU A 119 24.27 -1.65 17.02
C LEU A 119 25.60 -2.19 17.53
N LYS A 120 26.49 -2.56 16.62
CA LYS A 120 27.84 -2.98 16.98
C LYS A 120 28.61 -1.78 17.57
N PRO A 121 29.52 -2.00 18.54
CA PRO A 121 30.28 -0.92 19.18
C PRO A 121 30.99 0.00 18.19
N ARG A 122 31.53 -0.55 17.09
CA ARG A 122 32.21 0.23 16.05
C ARG A 122 31.27 1.15 15.28
N THR A 123 30.05 0.69 14.97
CA THR A 123 29.02 1.52 14.32
C THR A 123 28.56 2.66 15.22
N LEU A 124 28.48 2.41 16.54
CA LEU A 124 28.22 3.48 17.51
C LEU A 124 29.38 4.48 17.54
N TYR A 125 30.63 4.00 17.59
CA TYR A 125 31.81 4.86 17.57
C TYR A 125 31.85 5.77 16.34
N ASP A 126 31.63 5.24 15.14
CA ASP A 126 31.64 6.02 13.90
C ASP A 126 30.53 7.10 13.90
N MET A 127 29.34 6.78 14.43
CA MET A 127 28.25 7.73 14.57
C MET A 127 28.54 8.85 15.59
N PHE A 128 29.16 8.51 16.72
CA PHE A 128 29.50 9.48 17.78
C PHE A 128 30.78 10.28 17.49
N TRP A 129 31.67 9.78 16.62
CA TRP A 129 32.89 10.50 16.22
C TRP A 129 32.59 11.69 15.30
N GLN A 130 31.51 11.63 14.53
CA GLN A 130 31.16 12.66 13.56
C GLN A 130 30.53 13.92 14.18
N TYR A 131 30.12 13.86 15.44
CA TYR A 131 29.67 15.02 16.20
C TYR A 131 30.78 15.43 17.19
N PRO A 132 31.49 16.55 16.98
CA PRO A 132 32.37 17.09 18.01
C PRO A 132 31.52 17.37 19.25
N THR A 133 31.93 16.77 20.35
CA THR A 133 31.24 16.76 21.64
C THR A 133 31.28 18.14 22.28
N GLU A 134 30.36 19.03 21.89
CA GLU A 134 29.88 20.01 22.86
C GLU A 134 29.01 19.24 23.85
N ARG A 135 29.47 19.21 25.10
CA ARG A 135 28.87 18.52 26.24
C ARG A 135 27.42 19.01 26.47
N ALA A 136 26.46 18.44 25.78
CA ALA A 136 25.08 18.46 26.23
C ALA A 136 24.88 17.24 27.12
N ALA A 137 25.06 17.42 28.42
CA ALA A 137 24.53 16.51 29.42
C ALA A 137 23.01 16.45 29.23
N VAL A 138 22.52 15.48 28.46
CA VAL A 138 21.11 15.12 28.46
C VAL A 138 20.86 14.44 29.80
N GLN A 139 20.47 15.24 30.79
CA GLN A 139 19.83 14.76 32.00
C GLN A 139 18.61 13.95 31.57
N CYS A 140 18.73 12.62 31.60
CA CYS A 140 17.59 11.74 31.53
C CYS A 140 16.92 11.79 32.92
N PRO A 141 15.72 12.37 33.05
CA PRO A 141 15.03 12.43 34.34
C PRO A 141 14.45 11.05 34.64
N GLY A 142 15.28 10.13 35.17
CA GLY A 142 14.77 8.84 35.66
C GLY A 142 15.76 7.67 35.75
N CYS A 143 16.97 7.73 35.17
CA CYS A 143 17.89 6.59 35.22
C CYS A 143 19.12 6.85 36.12
N TRP A 144 18.93 6.75 37.44
CA TRP A 144 20.04 6.60 38.39
C TRP A 144 20.53 5.15 38.43
N THR A 145 21.31 4.71 37.45
CA THR A 145 22.32 3.67 37.71
C THR A 145 23.64 4.06 37.08
N ASN A 146 24.49 4.61 37.93
CA ASN A 146 25.87 4.98 37.68
C ASN A 146 26.69 3.70 37.41
N ARG A 147 26.83 3.30 36.14
CA ARG A 147 27.92 2.41 35.73
C ARG A 147 28.92 3.21 34.93
N ASN A 148 29.88 3.75 35.68
CA ASN A 148 31.05 4.46 35.23
C ASN A 148 31.89 3.50 34.36
N VAL A 149 31.69 3.51 33.03
CA VAL A 149 32.60 2.82 32.12
C VAL A 149 33.70 3.80 31.75
N SER A 150 34.71 3.89 32.61
CA SER A 150 35.94 4.62 32.34
C SER A 150 36.68 3.95 31.17
N PHE A 151 36.60 4.57 29.99
CA PHE A 151 37.33 4.14 28.80
C PHE A 151 38.78 4.64 28.89
N GLN A 152 39.66 3.88 29.56
CA GLN A 152 41.10 4.15 29.55
C GLN A 152 41.63 3.96 28.12
N LYS A 153 42.06 5.06 27.48
CA LYS A 153 42.91 5.04 26.28
C LYS A 153 44.22 4.32 26.63
N ARG A 154 44.36 3.05 26.26
CA ARG A 154 45.67 2.44 26.09
C ARG A 154 46.33 3.09 24.86
N ARG A 155 47.32 3.95 25.08
CA ARG A 155 48.32 4.31 24.06
C ARG A 155 49.07 3.01 23.73
N LEU A 156 48.95 2.55 22.50
CA LEU A 156 49.91 1.60 21.93
C LEU A 156 51.18 2.41 21.62
N GLY A 157 52.27 2.04 22.27
CA GLY A 157 53.63 2.31 21.78
C GLY A 157 54.06 1.18 20.86
#